data_AF-A0A959YHE8-F1
#
_entry.id   AF-A0A959YHE8-F1
#
_cell.length_a   1.000
_cell.length_b   1.000
_cell.length_c   1.000
_cell.angle_alpha   90.00
_cell.angle_beta   90.00
_cell.angle_gamma   90.00
#
_symmetry.space_group_name_H-M   'P 1'
#
loop_
_entity.id
_entity.type
_entity.pdbx_description
1 polymer ?
#
loop_
_entity_poly.entity_id
_entity_poly.type
_entity_poly.pdbx_seq_one_letter_code
_entity_poly.pdbx_strand_id
1 'polypeptide(L)'
;MTVRILMLGAILSTSPLAAQLLDSIGHFLHQPVRLNVIVDARGSFINNRSARIMGIKIGLEHTDRVRYGLGYNFLLSPVERDITVHEDGLTRQVASRLRFGYVAPYFSYTFFVKRRWAVSIPVQVGVGRGSIVYEGLDGRPEVHQRTGVIVYEPAM
;
A
#
# COMPACT_ATOMS: atom_id res chain seq x y z
N MET A 1 -42.22 -9.01 10.13
CA MET A 1 -40.82 -9.12 9.65
C MET A 1 -40.01 -7.84 9.92
N THR A 2 -40.35 -7.07 10.96
CA THR A 2 -39.77 -5.74 11.24
C THR A 2 -38.86 -5.72 12.48
N VAL A 3 -39.08 -6.63 13.43
CA VAL A 3 -38.31 -6.72 14.69
C VAL A 3 -36.89 -7.30 14.48
N ARG A 4 -36.70 -8.18 13.48
CA ARG A 4 -35.38 -8.80 13.20
C ARG A 4 -34.35 -7.83 12.61
N ILE A 5 -34.78 -6.81 11.86
CA ILE A 5 -33.90 -5.81 11.26
C ILE A 5 -33.40 -4.81 12.32
N LEU A 6 -34.25 -4.50 13.31
CA LEU A 6 -33.91 -3.64 14.44
C LEU A 6 -32.89 -4.30 15.40
N MET A 7 -32.98 -5.62 15.58
CA MET A 7 -31.99 -6.41 16.34
C MET A 7 -30.62 -6.48 15.66
N LEU A 8 -30.55 -6.56 14.33
CA LEU A 8 -29.25 -6.53 13.62
C LEU A 8 -28.56 -5.15 13.73
N GLY A 9 -29.32 -4.06 13.72
CA GLY A 9 -28.77 -2.70 13.92
C GLY A 9 -28.27 -2.43 15.34
N ALA A 10 -28.89 -3.06 16.35
CA ALA A 10 -28.48 -2.94 17.75
C ALA A 10 -27.17 -3.71 18.06
N ILE A 11 -26.89 -4.80 17.34
CA ILE A 11 -25.65 -5.58 17.54
C ILE A 11 -24.42 -4.85 16.97
N LEU A 12 -24.58 -4.01 15.95
CA LEU A 12 -23.47 -3.20 15.40
C LEU A 12 -23.13 -1.96 16.24
N SER A 13 -24.04 -1.49 17.09
CA SER A 13 -23.87 -0.22 17.83
C SER A 13 -23.20 -0.37 19.20
N THR A 14 -23.01 -1.60 19.70
CA THR A 14 -22.42 -1.85 21.02
C THR A 14 -21.36 -2.95 20.97
N SER A 15 -20.32 -2.79 20.15
CA SER A 15 -19.12 -3.62 20.31
C SER A 15 -18.20 -2.95 21.35
N PRO A 16 -18.20 -3.37 22.63
CA PRO A 16 -17.27 -2.83 23.62
C PRO A 16 -15.81 -2.98 23.19
N LEU A 17 -15.53 -3.95 22.30
CA LEU A 17 -14.23 -4.16 21.70
C LEU A 17 -13.76 -2.98 20.83
N ALA A 18 -14.63 -2.41 19.99
CA ALA A 18 -14.25 -1.26 19.17
C ALA A 18 -13.99 -0.03 20.03
N ALA A 19 -14.83 0.19 21.05
CA ALA A 19 -14.64 1.29 22.01
C ALA A 19 -13.33 1.13 22.80
N GLN A 20 -13.04 -0.06 23.34
CA GLN A 20 -11.80 -0.35 24.07
C GLN A 20 -10.55 -0.19 23.19
N LEU A 21 -10.62 -0.60 21.92
CA LEU A 21 -9.52 -0.45 20.98
C LEU A 21 -9.27 1.03 20.62
N LEU A 22 -10.33 1.79 20.32
CA LEU A 22 -10.22 3.21 20.02
C LEU A 22 -9.72 4.00 21.23
N ASP A 23 -10.19 3.68 22.43
CA ASP A 23 -9.73 4.28 23.68
C ASP A 23 -8.25 4.00 23.93
N SER A 24 -7.81 2.74 23.72
CA SER A 24 -6.38 2.37 23.83
C SER A 24 -5.51 3.16 22.84
N ILE A 25 -5.94 3.26 21.57
CA ILE A 25 -5.24 4.05 20.55
C ILE A 25 -5.16 5.52 20.98
N GLY A 26 -6.28 6.10 21.41
CA GLY A 26 -6.35 7.47 21.90
C GLY A 26 -5.41 7.71 23.07
N HIS A 27 -5.34 6.79 24.03
CA HIS A 27 -4.40 6.86 25.14
C HIS A 27 -2.93 6.91 24.67
N PHE A 28 -2.55 6.04 23.73
CA PHE A 28 -1.17 6.01 23.22
C PHE A 28 -0.81 7.25 22.40
N LEU A 29 -1.75 7.84 21.65
CA LEU A 29 -1.49 9.07 20.88
C LEU A 29 -1.13 10.29 21.75
N HIS A 30 -1.46 10.27 23.04
CA HIS A 30 -1.07 11.32 23.99
C HIS A 30 0.31 11.09 24.62
N GLN A 31 0.92 9.92 24.39
CA GLN A 31 2.24 9.59 24.92
C GLN A 31 3.36 10.26 24.09
N PRO A 32 4.60 10.33 24.61
CA PRO A 32 5.71 10.97 23.90
C PRO A 32 5.93 10.39 22.51
N VAL A 33 6.19 11.29 21.56
CA VAL A 33 6.37 10.97 20.15
C VAL A 33 7.85 10.85 19.79
N ARG A 34 8.17 9.89 18.92
CA ARG A 34 9.50 9.72 18.33
C ARG A 34 9.38 9.68 16.80
N LEU A 35 10.39 10.20 16.12
CA LEU A 35 10.52 10.04 14.67
C LEU A 35 10.86 8.57 14.36
N ASN A 36 10.24 8.01 13.33
CA ASN A 36 10.52 6.66 12.84
C ASN A 36 10.72 6.68 11.32
N VAL A 37 11.70 5.91 10.85
CA VAL A 37 11.97 5.66 9.43
C VAL A 37 12.00 4.15 9.21
N ILE A 38 11.20 3.68 8.25
CA ILE A 38 11.06 2.26 7.93
C ILE A 38 11.42 2.06 6.46
N VAL A 39 12.32 1.12 6.20
CA VAL A 39 12.59 0.63 4.84
C VAL A 39 12.02 -0.78 4.75
N ASP A 40 11.12 -1.01 3.80
CA ASP A 40 10.50 -2.30 3.59
C ASP A 40 10.63 -2.76 2.13
N ALA A 41 10.63 -4.08 1.93
CA ALA A 41 10.63 -4.69 0.61
C ALA A 41 9.70 -5.90 0.65
N ARG A 42 8.81 -5.99 -0.33
CA ARG A 42 7.79 -7.06 -0.39
C ARG A 42 7.61 -7.60 -1.80
N GLY A 43 7.22 -8.88 -1.85
CA GLY A 43 6.73 -9.51 -3.07
C GLY A 43 5.27 -9.11 -3.31
N SER A 44 4.93 -8.89 -4.57
CA SER A 44 3.59 -8.58 -5.05
C SER A 44 3.38 -9.27 -6.40
N PHE A 45 2.15 -9.24 -6.90
CA PHE A 45 1.82 -9.74 -8.22
C PHE A 45 1.12 -8.65 -9.02
N ILE A 46 1.68 -8.32 -10.19
CA ILE A 46 1.08 -7.39 -11.14
C ILE A 46 0.83 -8.17 -12.43
N ASN A 47 -0.44 -8.31 -12.83
CA ASN A 47 -0.84 -9.09 -14.01
C ASN A 47 -0.25 -10.51 -14.03
N ASN A 48 -0.37 -11.25 -12.93
CA ASN A 48 0.10 -12.63 -12.79
C ASN A 48 1.63 -12.83 -12.94
N ARG A 49 2.40 -11.74 -12.83
CA ARG A 49 3.87 -11.77 -12.77
C ARG A 49 4.33 -11.31 -11.40
N SER A 50 5.37 -11.98 -10.89
CA SER A 50 6.02 -11.59 -9.64
C SER A 50 6.65 -10.21 -9.79
N ALA A 51 6.37 -9.35 -8.82
CA ALA A 51 6.83 -7.98 -8.74
C ALA A 51 7.43 -7.75 -7.35
N ARG A 52 8.55 -7.03 -7.27
CA ARG A 52 9.14 -6.62 -6.00
C ARG A 52 8.92 -5.14 -5.81
N ILE A 53 8.26 -4.76 -4.71
CA ILE A 53 8.02 -3.38 -4.32
C ILE A 53 8.95 -3.05 -3.16
N MET A 54 9.60 -1.88 -3.25
CA MET A 54 10.39 -1.31 -2.17
C MET A 54 9.67 -0.07 -1.63
N GLY A 55 9.65 0.08 -0.31
CA GLY A 55 8.99 1.15 0.41
C GLY A 55 9.98 1.88 1.32
N ILE A 56 9.90 3.20 1.33
CA ILE A 56 10.53 4.05 2.34
C ILE A 56 9.42 4.80 3.04
N LYS A 57 9.33 4.69 4.36
CA LYS A 57 8.30 5.32 5.18
C LYS A 57 8.95 6.21 6.22
N ILE A 58 8.33 7.37 6.42
CA ILE A 58 8.67 8.31 7.49
C ILE A 58 7.41 8.60 8.28
N GLY A 59 7.54 8.63 9.59
CA GLY A 59 6.39 8.83 10.45
C GLY A 59 6.75 9.08 11.90
N LEU A 60 5.70 9.06 12.70
CA LEU A 60 5.72 9.26 14.13
C LEU A 60 5.34 7.96 14.82
N GLU A 61 5.95 7.76 15.99
CA GLU A 61 5.72 6.59 16.84
C GLU A 61 5.47 7.03 18.28
N HIS A 62 4.43 6.46 18.88
CA HIS A 62 4.12 6.61 20.30
C HIS A 62 4.36 5.28 21.02
N THR A 63 5.37 5.25 21.89
CA THR A 63 5.70 4.17 22.83
C THR A 63 5.69 2.77 22.21
N ASP A 64 6.22 2.61 20.99
CA ASP A 64 6.27 1.32 20.26
C ASP A 64 4.87 0.69 20.00
N ARG A 65 3.79 1.45 20.20
CA ARG A 65 2.39 0.99 20.12
C ARG A 65 1.66 1.54 18.93
N VAL A 66 1.71 2.84 18.71
CA VAL A 66 1.02 3.50 17.59
C VAL A 66 2.04 4.12 16.67
N ARG A 67 2.01 3.73 15.40
CA ARG A 67 2.88 4.27 14.35
C ARG A 67 2.04 4.78 13.19
N TYR A 68 2.33 5.97 12.68
CA TYR A 68 1.64 6.52 11.52
C TYR A 68 2.54 7.48 10.77
N GLY A 69 2.25 7.66 9.48
CA GLY A 69 3.05 8.55 8.64
C GLY A 69 2.76 8.35 7.17
N LEU A 70 3.76 8.69 6.35
CA LEU A 70 3.69 8.58 4.90
C LEU A 70 4.80 7.66 4.39
N GLY A 71 4.45 6.81 3.43
CA GLY A 71 5.36 5.96 2.69
C GLY A 71 5.40 6.31 1.23
N TYR A 72 6.57 6.21 0.61
CA TYR A 72 6.70 6.13 -0.84
C TYR A 72 7.11 4.72 -1.22
N ASN A 73 6.34 4.12 -2.12
CA ASN A 73 6.55 2.77 -2.61
C ASN A 73 6.81 2.82 -4.11
N PHE A 74 7.79 2.05 -4.57
CA PHE A 74 8.13 1.97 -5.99
C PHE A 74 8.52 0.54 -6.39
N LEU A 75 8.34 0.24 -7.67
CA LEU A 75 8.67 -1.05 -8.24
C LEU A 75 10.19 -1.19 -8.41
N LEU A 76 10.78 -2.22 -7.80
CA LEU A 76 12.20 -2.53 -7.88
C LEU A 76 12.50 -3.50 -9.03
N SER A 77 11.61 -4.47 -9.28
CA SER A 77 11.79 -5.47 -10.35
C SER A 77 11.28 -4.94 -11.70
N PRO A 78 12.00 -5.14 -12.81
CA PRO A 78 11.45 -4.88 -14.13
C PRO A 78 10.30 -5.86 -14.39
N VAL A 79 9.09 -5.34 -14.58
CA VAL A 79 7.95 -6.13 -15.06
C VAL A 79 7.84 -5.86 -16.55
N GLU A 80 8.30 -6.83 -17.35
CA GLU A 80 8.32 -6.74 -18.81
C GLU A 80 7.07 -7.39 -19.42
N ARG A 81 6.53 -6.74 -20.46
CA ARG A 81 5.38 -7.23 -21.22
C ARG A 81 5.55 -6.89 -22.69
N ASP A 82 5.37 -7.86 -23.56
CA ASP A 82 5.30 -7.61 -25.00
C ASP A 82 4.01 -6.86 -25.33
N ILE A 83 4.15 -5.67 -25.90
CA ILE A 83 3.04 -4.87 -26.42
C ILE A 83 3.16 -4.79 -27.93
N THR A 84 2.01 -4.82 -28.62
CA THR A 84 1.96 -4.60 -30.06
C THR A 84 1.81 -3.11 -30.31
N VAL A 85 2.86 -2.47 -30.84
CA VAL A 85 2.86 -1.05 -31.21
C VAL A 85 2.66 -0.95 -32.72
N HIS A 86 1.85 0.01 -33.16
CA HIS A 86 1.71 0.38 -34.57
C HIS A 86 2.44 1.70 -34.75
N GLU A 87 3.63 1.64 -35.35
CA GLU A 87 4.48 2.80 -35.63
C GLU A 87 4.84 2.77 -37.13
N ASP A 88 4.67 3.88 -37.83
CA ASP A 88 4.93 4.03 -39.27
C ASP A 88 4.32 2.95 -40.19
N GLY A 89 3.11 2.46 -39.85
CA GLY A 89 2.40 1.44 -40.64
C GLY A 89 2.91 0.01 -40.45
N LEU A 90 3.85 -0.22 -39.53
CA LEU A 90 4.36 -1.54 -39.17
C LEU A 90 3.84 -1.97 -37.79
N THR A 91 3.36 -3.20 -37.70
CA THR A 91 2.94 -3.83 -36.44
C THR A 91 4.13 -4.57 -35.85
N ARG A 92 4.67 -4.10 -34.73
CA ARG A 92 5.81 -4.74 -34.04
C ARG A 92 5.46 -5.12 -32.60
N GLN A 93 5.91 -6.29 -32.16
CA GLN A 93 5.94 -6.64 -30.74
C GLN A 93 7.22 -6.09 -30.10
N VAL A 94 7.06 -5.23 -29.10
CA VAL A 94 8.17 -4.61 -28.36
C VAL A 94 8.02 -4.93 -26.88
N ALA A 95 9.12 -5.28 -26.23
CA ALA A 95 9.16 -5.47 -24.79
C ALA A 95 8.97 -4.11 -24.08
N SER A 96 7.86 -3.96 -23.38
CA SER A 96 7.56 -2.79 -22.55
C SER A 96 7.92 -3.04 -21.10
N ARG A 97 8.34 -1.99 -20.40
CA ARG A 97 8.65 -1.99 -18.97
C ARG A 97 7.59 -1.19 -18.21
N LEU A 98 7.06 -1.78 -17.15
CA LEU A 98 6.21 -1.08 -16.20
C LEU A 98 7.09 -0.27 -15.22
N ARG A 99 6.86 1.04 -15.15
CA ARG A 99 7.29 1.88 -14.03
C ARG A 99 6.08 2.18 -13.14
N PHE A 100 6.24 1.98 -11.84
CA PHE A 100 5.13 2.10 -10.91
C PHE A 100 5.63 2.67 -9.58
N GLY A 101 4.88 3.65 -9.05
CA GLY A 101 5.13 4.22 -7.74
C GLY A 101 3.91 4.90 -7.16
N TYR A 102 3.83 4.93 -5.83
CA TYR A 102 2.70 5.49 -5.09
C TYR A 102 3.11 5.99 -3.71
N VAL A 103 2.40 7.02 -3.25
CA VAL A 103 2.48 7.51 -1.88
C VAL A 103 1.36 6.87 -1.08
N ALA A 104 1.65 6.42 0.14
CA ALA A 104 0.69 5.76 1.01
C ALA A 104 0.77 6.31 2.44
N PRO A 105 -0.26 7.02 2.94
CA PRO A 105 -0.48 7.08 4.38
C PRO A 105 -0.58 5.68 4.97
N TYR A 106 0.12 5.49 6.09
CA TYR A 106 0.09 4.24 6.84
C TYR A 106 -0.25 4.49 8.30
N PHE A 107 -0.86 3.49 8.91
CA PHE A 107 -1.14 3.41 10.33
C PHE A 107 -0.85 1.99 10.82
N SER A 108 -0.27 1.85 12.00
CA SER A 108 0.01 0.56 12.61
C SER A 108 -0.21 0.61 14.10
N TYR A 109 -0.93 -0.39 14.62
CA TYR A 109 -1.19 -0.55 16.04
C TYR A 109 -0.68 -1.89 16.58
N THR A 110 0.22 -1.84 17.56
CA THR A 110 0.78 -2.99 18.27
C THR A 110 -0.08 -3.35 19.48
N PHE A 111 -1.02 -4.29 19.31
CA PHE A 111 -1.94 -4.68 20.38
C PHE A 111 -1.30 -5.65 21.39
N PHE A 112 -0.32 -6.45 20.96
CA PHE A 112 0.35 -7.42 21.83
C PHE A 112 1.86 -7.21 21.84
N VAL A 113 2.44 -7.12 23.03
CA VAL A 113 3.88 -7.09 23.25
C VAL A 113 4.20 -8.00 24.43
N LYS A 114 5.01 -9.03 24.20
CA LYS A 114 5.50 -9.94 25.24
C LYS A 114 6.98 -10.26 25.03
N ARG A 115 7.83 -9.65 25.85
CA ARG A 115 9.30 -9.78 25.82
C ARG A 115 9.87 -9.48 24.43
N ARG A 116 10.08 -10.52 23.62
CA ARG A 116 10.69 -10.47 22.28
C ARG A 116 9.66 -10.53 21.14
N TRP A 117 8.38 -10.71 21.46
CA TRP A 117 7.31 -10.86 20.49
C TRP A 117 6.40 -9.64 20.51
N ALA A 118 6.15 -9.07 19.33
CA ALA A 118 5.17 -8.01 19.14
C ALA A 118 4.26 -8.37 17.97
N VAL A 119 2.96 -8.16 18.13
CA VAL A 119 1.97 -8.36 17.07
C VAL A 119 1.31 -7.02 16.79
N SER A 120 1.32 -6.64 15.52
CA SER A 120 0.83 -5.36 15.05
C SER A 120 -0.17 -5.55 13.91
N ILE A 121 -1.09 -4.60 13.78
CA ILE A 121 -2.02 -4.51 12.64
C ILE A 121 -1.61 -3.28 11.83
N PRO A 122 -0.79 -3.44 10.78
CA PRO A 122 -0.48 -2.36 9.85
C PRO A 122 -1.55 -2.26 8.76
N VAL A 123 -1.90 -1.03 8.39
CA VAL A 123 -2.81 -0.70 7.29
C VAL A 123 -2.20 0.46 6.51
N GLN A 124 -2.25 0.37 5.18
CA GLN A 124 -1.90 1.51 4.33
C GLN A 124 -2.80 1.62 3.11
N VAL A 125 -3.05 2.86 2.70
CA VAL A 125 -3.83 3.21 1.50
C VAL A 125 -2.95 4.05 0.61
N GLY A 126 -2.65 3.57 -0.59
CA GLY A 126 -1.77 4.19 -1.56
C GLY A 126 -2.51 4.85 -2.71
N VAL A 127 -2.02 5.99 -3.16
CA VAL A 127 -2.41 6.60 -4.44
C VAL A 127 -1.15 6.90 -5.24
N GLY A 128 -1.15 6.51 -6.51
CA GLY A 128 0.03 6.62 -7.35
C GLY A 128 -0.25 6.55 -8.83
N ARG A 129 0.83 6.33 -9.59
CA ARG A 129 0.80 6.26 -11.04
C ARG A 129 1.65 5.09 -11.52
N GLY A 130 1.14 4.41 -12.54
CA GLY A 130 1.87 3.46 -13.35
C GLY A 130 2.06 4.03 -14.76
N SER A 131 3.19 3.73 -15.39
CA SER A 131 3.43 4.03 -16.79
C SER A 131 4.08 2.84 -17.49
N ILE A 132 3.59 2.52 -18.68
CA ILE A 132 4.18 1.52 -19.56
C ILE A 132 5.11 2.25 -20.52
N VAL A 133 6.38 1.87 -20.52
CA VAL A 133 7.44 2.46 -21.36
C VAL A 133 7.95 1.41 -22.33
N TYR A 134 8.10 1.74 -23.61
CA TYR A 134 8.74 0.88 -24.60
C TYR A 134 9.92 1.61 -25.26
N GLU A 135 10.79 0.87 -25.91
CA GLU A 135 11.88 1.43 -26.70
C GLU A 135 11.39 1.59 -28.15
N GLY A 136 11.26 2.84 -28.60
CA GLY A 136 10.82 3.17 -29.97
C GLY A 136 11.90 2.87 -31.00
N LEU A 137 11.56 2.98 -32.29
CA LEU A 137 12.48 2.68 -33.39
C LEU A 137 13.78 3.52 -33.37
N ASP A 138 13.72 4.72 -32.80
CA ASP A 138 14.86 5.64 -32.63
C ASP A 138 15.76 5.31 -31.42
N GLY A 139 15.50 4.20 -30.71
CA GLY A 139 16.21 3.84 -29.47
C GLY A 139 15.85 4.73 -28.28
N ARG A 140 14.79 5.55 -28.39
CA ARG A 140 14.31 6.42 -27.30
C ARG A 140 13.18 5.75 -26.52
N PRO A 141 13.15 5.86 -25.18
CA PRO A 141 12.05 5.34 -24.38
C PRO A 141 10.81 6.22 -24.56
N GLU A 142 9.74 5.65 -25.11
CA GLU A 142 8.45 6.31 -25.29
C GLU A 142 7.44 5.82 -24.26
N VAL A 143 6.59 6.73 -23.78
CA VAL A 143 5.55 6.43 -22.79
C VAL A 143 4.25 6.13 -23.51
N HIS A 144 3.88 4.85 -23.58
CA HIS A 144 2.66 4.40 -24.24
C HIS A 144 1.40 4.85 -23.49
N GLN A 145 1.40 4.67 -22.16
CA GLN A 145 0.20 4.88 -21.35
C GLN A 145 0.55 5.23 -19.92
N ARG A 146 -0.19 6.17 -19.34
CA ARG A 146 -0.16 6.51 -17.91
C ARG A 146 -1.49 6.14 -17.28
N THR A 147 -1.45 5.48 -16.13
CA THR A 147 -2.64 5.04 -15.40
C THR A 147 -2.53 5.44 -13.94
N GLY A 148 -3.61 6.01 -13.40
CA GLY A 148 -3.73 6.26 -11.96
C GLY A 148 -4.01 4.97 -11.22
N VAL A 149 -3.41 4.78 -10.05
CA VAL A 149 -3.56 3.55 -9.25
C VAL A 149 -3.95 3.92 -7.82
N ILE A 150 -4.92 3.19 -7.29
CA ILE A 150 -5.27 3.19 -5.87
C ILE A 150 -4.90 1.80 -5.33
N VAL A 151 -4.17 1.76 -4.23
CA VAL A 151 -3.65 0.54 -3.63
C VAL A 151 -4.18 0.45 -2.21
N TYR A 152 -4.67 -0.72 -1.81
CA TYR A 152 -5.03 -1.00 -0.42
C TYR A 152 -4.25 -2.22 0.04
N GLU A 153 -3.48 -2.06 1.11
CA GLU A 153 -2.70 -3.16 1.69
C GLU A 153 -3.13 -3.35 3.15
N PRO A 154 -4.11 -4.23 3.41
CA PRO A 154 -4.45 -4.65 4.76
C PRO A 154 -3.41 -5.66 5.27
N ALA A 155 -2.88 -5.43 6.47
CA ALA A 155 -1.98 -6.36 7.17
C ALA A 155 -0.71 -6.72 6.36
N MET A 156 0.16 -5.73 6.18
CA MET A 156 1.55 -5.90 5.72
C MET A 156 2.38 -6.80 6.64
#